data_AF-A0A8H6J3Z9-F1
#
_entry.id   AF-A0A8H6J3Z9-F1
#
_cell.length_a   1.000
_cell.length_b   1.000
_cell.length_c   1.000
_cell.angle_alpha   90.00
_cell.angle_beta   90.00
_cell.angle_gamma   90.00
#
_symmetry.space_group_name_H-M   'P 1'
#
loop_
_entity.id
_entity.type
_entity.pdbx_description
1 polymer ?
#
loop_
_entity_poly.entity_id
_entity_poly.type
_entity_poly.pdbx_seq_one_letter_code
_entity_poly.pdbx_strand_id
1 'polypeptide(L)'
;KAKRRGEKIPQDWALDSEGRPTDDPAAALEGVMLPMGGPKGSALSIMMDVFSGVLSGSAFAGHVTNPYDPSKPADVGHFLVAIKPDLFMSLDDFRERMDYLYQRVVGSDKAAGVERIYFPGEIEQLAQQEREKTGIPLVQAEIDELNEEARKVGASPLSPIAAA
;
A
#
# COMPACT_ATOMS: atom_id res chain seq x y z
N LYS A 1 -1.68 -12.04 3.09
CA LYS A 1 -3.16 -12.09 3.04
C LYS A 1 -3.68 -13.30 2.26
N ALA A 2 -3.36 -13.44 0.96
CA ALA A 2 -3.76 -14.60 0.14
C ALA A 2 -3.45 -15.96 0.80
N LYS A 3 -2.23 -16.15 1.35
CA LYS A 3 -1.86 -17.35 2.15
C LYS A 3 -2.83 -17.67 3.30
N ARG A 4 -3.22 -16.66 4.09
CA ARG A 4 -4.17 -16.84 5.21
C ARG A 4 -5.59 -17.19 4.73
N ARG A 5 -5.93 -16.84 3.48
CA ARG A 5 -7.23 -17.09 2.86
C ARG A 5 -7.26 -18.34 1.97
N GLY A 6 -6.11 -18.98 1.73
CA GLY A 6 -5.99 -20.09 0.78
C GLY A 6 -6.22 -19.68 -0.68
N GLU A 7 -6.02 -18.40 -1.02
CA GLU A 7 -6.21 -17.86 -2.36
C GLU A 7 -4.90 -17.91 -3.17
N LYS A 8 -5.00 -18.17 -4.47
CA LYS A 8 -3.88 -18.03 -5.42
C LYS A 8 -3.55 -16.56 -5.68
N ILE A 9 -2.30 -16.27 -6.04
CA ILE A 9 -1.87 -14.94 -6.53
C ILE A 9 -1.67 -14.96 -8.05
N PRO A 10 -1.74 -13.80 -8.73
CA PRO A 10 -1.34 -13.70 -10.13
C PRO A 10 0.12 -14.13 -10.35
N GLN A 11 0.37 -14.81 -11.49
CA GLN A 11 1.67 -15.38 -11.85
C GLN A 11 2.77 -14.33 -12.09
N ASP A 12 2.39 -13.07 -12.30
CA ASP A 12 3.31 -11.96 -12.57
C ASP A 12 3.71 -11.18 -11.30
N TRP A 13 3.30 -11.64 -10.11
CA TRP A 13 3.60 -10.96 -8.85
C TRP A 13 4.91 -11.38 -8.21
N ALA A 14 5.31 -12.64 -8.33
CA ALA A 14 6.44 -13.19 -7.60
C ALA A 14 7.09 -14.38 -8.31
N LEU A 15 8.33 -14.64 -7.93
CA LEU A 15 9.07 -15.85 -8.26
C LEU A 15 9.25 -16.71 -6.99
N ASP A 16 9.32 -18.02 -7.16
CA ASP A 16 9.71 -18.97 -6.12
C ASP A 16 11.24 -18.90 -5.84
N SER A 17 11.72 -19.75 -4.93
CA SER A 17 13.14 -19.84 -4.55
C SER A 17 14.06 -20.33 -5.68
N GLU A 18 13.50 -20.93 -6.74
CA GLU A 18 14.21 -21.33 -7.96
C GLU A 18 14.16 -20.25 -9.04
N GLY A 19 13.52 -19.11 -8.78
CA GLY A 19 13.38 -18.00 -9.72
C GLY A 19 12.29 -18.21 -10.79
N ARG A 20 11.34 -19.13 -10.56
CA ARG A 20 10.22 -19.40 -11.48
C ARG A 20 8.95 -18.67 -11.05
N PRO A 21 8.12 -18.18 -11.99
CA PRO A 21 6.80 -17.64 -11.67
C PRO A 21 5.95 -18.59 -10.82
N THR A 22 5.21 -18.05 -9.85
CA THR A 22 4.36 -18.84 -8.96
C THR A 22 3.01 -18.16 -8.68
N ASP A 23 1.95 -18.96 -8.57
CA ASP A 23 0.64 -18.53 -8.05
C ASP A 23 0.40 -18.99 -6.60
N ASP A 24 1.37 -19.69 -6.00
CA ASP A 24 1.31 -20.12 -4.61
C ASP A 24 1.89 -19.02 -3.70
N PRO A 25 1.07 -18.40 -2.83
CA PRO A 25 1.55 -17.37 -1.91
C PRO A 25 2.52 -17.90 -0.85
N ALA A 26 2.59 -19.21 -0.58
CA ALA A 26 3.60 -19.77 0.31
C ALA A 26 4.98 -19.79 -0.37
N ALA A 27 5.06 -20.33 -1.59
CA ALA A 27 6.28 -20.31 -2.40
C ALA A 27 6.77 -18.88 -2.70
N ALA A 28 5.85 -17.94 -2.94
CA ALA A 28 6.19 -16.53 -3.17
C ALA A 28 6.87 -15.86 -1.96
N LEU A 29 6.50 -16.23 -0.72
CA LEU A 29 7.11 -15.69 0.49
C LEU A 29 8.55 -16.21 0.73
N GLU A 30 8.90 -17.35 0.12
CA GLU A 30 10.24 -17.94 0.17
C GLU A 30 11.12 -17.49 -1.01
N GLY A 31 10.53 -16.85 -2.01
CA GLY A 31 11.23 -16.33 -3.19
C GLY A 31 11.33 -14.80 -3.20
N VAL A 32 10.99 -14.18 -4.33
CA VAL A 32 11.13 -12.72 -4.53
C VAL A 32 9.89 -12.10 -5.18
N MET A 33 9.50 -10.93 -4.69
CA MET A 33 8.43 -10.13 -5.29
C MET A 33 8.95 -9.35 -6.50
N LEU A 34 8.20 -9.36 -7.60
CA LEU A 34 8.56 -8.65 -8.82
C LEU A 34 8.15 -7.17 -8.74
N PRO A 35 8.97 -6.25 -9.30
CA PRO A 35 8.60 -4.85 -9.38
C PRO A 35 7.49 -4.60 -10.42
N MET A 36 6.59 -3.67 -10.11
CA MET A 36 5.52 -3.30 -11.04
C MET A 36 6.07 -2.75 -12.37
N GLY A 37 5.58 -3.21 -13.51
CA GLY A 37 6.05 -2.71 -14.81
C GLY A 37 7.52 -3.04 -15.14
N GLY A 38 8.07 -4.09 -14.53
CA GLY A 38 9.35 -4.69 -14.91
C GLY A 38 10.55 -3.73 -14.69
N PRO A 39 11.44 -3.53 -15.69
CA PRO A 39 12.63 -2.71 -15.53
C PRO A 39 12.36 -1.28 -15.05
N LYS A 40 11.22 -0.68 -15.43
CA LYS A 40 10.85 0.68 -14.97
C LYS A 40 10.47 0.70 -13.50
N GLY A 41 9.74 -0.31 -13.02
CA GLY A 41 9.46 -0.46 -11.59
C GLY A 41 10.72 -0.70 -10.79
N SER A 42 11.64 -1.52 -11.31
CA SER A 42 12.93 -1.75 -10.66
C SER A 42 13.71 -0.46 -10.46
N ALA A 43 13.78 0.39 -11.50
CA ALA A 43 14.42 1.70 -11.40
C ALA A 43 13.74 2.62 -10.37
N LEU A 44 12.40 2.60 -10.28
CA LEU A 44 11.66 3.34 -9.26
C LEU A 44 11.97 2.82 -7.85
N SER A 45 12.03 1.50 -7.64
CA SER A 45 12.38 0.90 -6.35
C SER A 45 13.81 1.25 -5.91
N ILE A 46 14.77 1.25 -6.84
CA ILE A 46 16.15 1.66 -6.54
C ILE A 46 16.20 3.15 -6.15
N MET A 47 15.47 4.02 -6.86
CA MET A 47 15.40 5.44 -6.52
C MET A 47 14.82 5.65 -5.11
N MET A 48 13.80 4.87 -4.72
CA MET A 48 13.28 4.88 -3.35
C MET A 48 14.37 4.50 -2.34
N ASP A 49 15.09 3.40 -2.54
CA ASP A 49 16.16 2.93 -1.65
C ASP A 49 17.32 3.94 -1.54
N VAL A 50 17.63 4.65 -2.63
CA VAL A 50 18.62 5.75 -2.61
C VAL A 50 18.15 6.88 -1.70
N PHE A 51 16.90 7.33 -1.81
CA PHE A 51 16.41 8.44 -0.99
C PHE A 51 16.15 8.04 0.47
N SER A 52 15.54 6.88 0.69
CA SER A 52 15.09 6.44 2.01
C SER A 52 16.12 5.65 2.79
N GLY A 53 17.14 5.09 2.17
CA GLY A 53 18.19 4.32 2.84
C GLY A 53 19.54 5.02 2.73
N VAL A 54 20.08 5.09 1.50
CA VAL A 54 21.43 5.63 1.26
C VAL A 54 21.57 7.07 1.73
N LEU A 55 20.63 7.95 1.32
CA LEU A 55 20.69 9.38 1.64
C LEU A 55 20.39 9.68 3.11
N SER A 56 19.48 8.93 3.73
CA SER A 56 19.13 9.13 5.15
C SER A 56 20.18 8.56 6.11
N GLY A 57 21.07 7.68 5.63
CA GLY A 57 22.02 6.93 6.46
C GLY A 57 21.40 5.71 7.15
N SER A 58 20.22 5.27 6.73
CA SER A 58 19.53 4.08 7.24
C SER A 58 19.96 2.82 6.47
N ALA A 59 19.44 1.66 6.86
CA ALA A 59 19.67 0.43 6.11
C ALA A 59 19.10 0.52 4.68
N PHE A 60 19.78 -0.12 3.73
CA PHE A 60 19.45 -0.11 2.30
C PHE A 60 19.82 -1.47 1.67
N ALA A 61 19.49 -1.71 0.40
CA ALA A 61 19.90 -2.89 -0.36
C ALA A 61 19.64 -4.25 0.34
N GLY A 62 18.50 -4.39 1.01
CA GLY A 62 18.11 -5.63 1.69
C GLY A 62 18.64 -5.77 3.12
N HIS A 63 19.30 -4.75 3.67
CA HIS A 63 19.75 -4.74 5.07
C HIS A 63 18.68 -4.29 6.07
N VAL A 64 17.55 -3.75 5.59
CA VAL A 64 16.39 -3.43 6.42
C VAL A 64 15.88 -4.70 7.08
N THR A 65 15.78 -4.71 8.41
CA THR A 65 15.27 -5.88 9.14
C THR A 65 13.77 -6.03 8.87
N ASN A 66 13.37 -7.27 8.58
CA ASN A 66 11.98 -7.62 8.32
C ASN A 66 11.08 -7.21 9.51
N PRO A 67 9.91 -6.58 9.29
CA PRO A 67 8.99 -6.19 10.37
C PRO A 67 8.48 -7.36 11.22
N TYR A 68 8.60 -8.61 10.75
CA TYR A 68 8.25 -9.82 11.50
C TYR A 68 9.44 -10.42 12.28
N ASP A 69 10.64 -9.83 12.19
CA ASP A 69 11.81 -10.21 12.97
C ASP A 69 11.97 -9.25 14.17
N PRO A 70 11.62 -9.67 15.39
CA PRO A 70 11.72 -8.83 16.58
C PRO A 70 13.15 -8.77 17.16
N SER A 71 14.14 -9.47 16.57
CA SER A 71 15.47 -9.62 17.16
C SER A 71 16.31 -8.34 17.16
N LYS A 72 16.00 -7.40 16.28
CA LYS A 72 16.71 -6.12 16.15
C LYS A 72 15.79 -5.04 15.54
N PRO A 73 16.12 -3.75 15.73
CA PRO A 73 15.39 -2.67 15.08
C PRO A 73 15.37 -2.80 13.55
N ALA A 74 14.30 -2.28 12.93
CA ALA A 74 14.09 -2.34 11.49
C ALA A 74 15.16 -1.58 10.68
N ASP A 75 15.64 -0.44 11.23
CA ASP A 75 16.55 0.50 10.55
C ASP A 75 15.98 1.01 9.20
N VAL A 76 14.68 1.27 9.18
CA VAL A 76 13.97 1.86 8.04
C VAL A 76 14.21 3.36 8.03
N GLY A 77 14.65 3.90 6.89
CA GLY A 77 14.65 5.34 6.67
C GLY A 77 13.48 5.81 5.82
N HIS A 78 13.24 7.12 5.88
CA HIS A 78 12.12 7.77 5.21
C HIS A 78 12.62 9.04 4.52
N PHE A 79 12.02 9.35 3.37
CA PHE A 79 12.28 10.58 2.64
C PHE A 79 10.95 11.29 2.37
N LEU A 80 10.85 12.55 2.78
CA LEU A 80 9.64 13.36 2.62
C LEU A 80 9.98 14.63 1.84
N VAL A 81 9.14 14.97 0.87
CA VAL A 81 9.27 16.17 0.05
C VAL A 81 7.98 16.97 0.14
N ALA A 82 8.10 18.26 0.45
CA ALA A 82 7.01 19.22 0.38
C ALA A 82 7.38 20.33 -0.61
N ILE A 83 6.57 20.50 -1.65
CA ILE A 83 6.73 21.55 -2.65
C ILE A 83 5.63 22.58 -2.43
N LYS A 84 6.02 23.84 -2.22
CA LYS A 84 5.10 24.95 -1.99
C LYS A 84 4.69 25.57 -3.35
N PRO A 85 3.45 25.33 -3.84
CA PRO A 85 3.08 25.67 -5.22
C PRO A 85 3.01 27.18 -5.48
N ASP A 86 2.71 27.99 -4.46
CA ASP A 86 2.64 29.45 -4.56
C ASP A 86 4.00 30.14 -4.70
N LEU A 87 5.09 29.38 -4.71
CA LEU A 87 6.40 29.86 -5.17
C LEU A 87 6.51 29.92 -6.70
N PHE A 88 5.60 29.26 -7.44
CA PHE A 88 5.69 29.10 -8.89
C PHE A 88 4.51 29.72 -9.66
N MET A 89 3.31 29.75 -9.07
CA MET A 89 2.10 30.35 -9.65
C MET A 89 1.10 30.72 -8.54
N SER A 90 0.02 31.46 -8.84
CA SER A 90 -1.00 31.72 -7.81
C SER A 90 -1.68 30.41 -7.37
N LEU A 91 -2.19 30.35 -6.13
CA LEU A 91 -2.91 29.17 -5.66
C LEU A 91 -4.21 28.92 -6.45
N ASP A 92 -4.82 29.99 -6.98
CA ASP A 92 -6.04 29.86 -7.77
C ASP A 92 -5.72 29.24 -9.13
N ASP A 93 -4.67 29.73 -9.83
CA ASP A 93 -4.20 29.09 -11.08
C ASP A 93 -3.81 27.63 -10.85
N PHE A 94 -3.13 27.32 -9.74
CA PHE A 94 -2.74 25.95 -9.41
C PHE A 94 -3.97 25.04 -9.23
N ARG A 95 -4.98 25.50 -8.49
CA ARG A 95 -6.24 24.76 -8.28
C ARG A 95 -7.00 24.55 -9.56
N GLU A 96 -7.13 25.58 -10.41
CA GLU A 96 -7.80 25.46 -11.71
C GLU A 96 -7.11 24.43 -12.61
N ARG A 97 -5.78 24.43 -12.64
CA ARG A 97 -5.00 23.44 -13.42
C ARG A 97 -5.12 22.02 -12.86
N MET A 98 -5.18 21.88 -11.54
CA MET A 98 -5.41 20.58 -10.89
C MET A 98 -6.80 20.05 -11.16
N ASP A 99 -7.84 20.90 -11.10
CA ASP A 99 -9.20 20.51 -11.48
C ASP A 99 -9.26 20.10 -12.95
N TYR A 100 -8.69 20.90 -13.86
CA TYR A 100 -8.60 20.55 -15.27
C TYR A 100 -7.93 19.18 -15.49
N LEU A 101 -6.79 18.92 -14.85
CA LEU A 101 -6.11 17.62 -14.93
C LEU A 101 -7.01 16.48 -14.42
N TYR A 102 -7.64 16.66 -13.26
CA TYR A 102 -8.55 15.69 -12.69
C TYR A 102 -9.70 15.37 -13.65
N GLN A 103 -10.42 16.39 -14.14
CA GLN A 103 -11.53 16.23 -15.09
C GLN A 103 -11.09 15.51 -16.37
N ARG A 104 -9.90 15.82 -16.89
CA ARG A 104 -9.34 15.15 -18.07
C ARG A 104 -9.09 13.67 -17.84
N VAL A 105 -8.57 13.29 -16.68
CA VAL A 105 -8.28 11.89 -16.35
C VAL A 105 -9.58 11.11 -16.15
N VAL A 106 -10.46 11.57 -15.26
CA VAL A 106 -11.69 10.82 -14.94
C VAL A 106 -12.71 10.84 -16.08
N GLY A 107 -12.66 11.85 -16.94
CA GLY A 107 -13.49 12.00 -18.14
C GLY A 107 -12.91 11.37 -19.41
N SER A 108 -11.80 10.63 -19.33
CA SER A 108 -11.22 9.94 -20.49
C SER A 108 -12.10 8.80 -21.02
N ASP A 109 -11.91 8.44 -22.29
CA ASP A 109 -12.58 7.28 -22.87
C ASP A 109 -12.28 6.01 -22.08
N LYS A 110 -13.33 5.26 -21.76
CA LYS A 110 -13.25 4.07 -20.92
C LYS A 110 -12.91 2.86 -21.78
N ALA A 111 -12.05 1.98 -21.26
CA ALA A 111 -11.84 0.67 -21.86
C ALA A 111 -13.13 -0.17 -21.80
N ALA A 112 -13.24 -1.18 -22.68
CA ALA A 112 -14.38 -2.09 -22.69
C ALA A 112 -14.55 -2.75 -21.30
N GLY A 113 -15.76 -2.69 -20.74
CA GLY A 113 -16.08 -3.23 -19.42
C GLY A 113 -15.67 -2.34 -18.23
N VAL A 114 -15.06 -1.17 -18.46
CA VAL A 114 -14.73 -0.21 -17.40
C VAL A 114 -15.88 0.79 -17.22
N GLU A 115 -16.49 0.81 -16.04
CA GLU A 115 -17.62 1.70 -15.74
C GLU A 115 -17.17 3.12 -15.38
N ARG A 116 -16.05 3.25 -14.66
CA ARG A 116 -15.50 4.50 -14.15
C ARG A 116 -13.97 4.47 -14.14
N ILE A 117 -13.37 5.60 -14.49
CA ILE A 117 -11.93 5.87 -14.28
C ILE A 117 -11.81 6.62 -12.95
N TYR A 118 -10.87 6.19 -12.11
CA TYR A 118 -10.58 6.82 -10.84
C TYR A 118 -9.28 7.61 -10.91
N PHE A 119 -9.23 8.77 -10.26
CA PHE A 119 -7.99 9.47 -9.97
C PHE A 119 -7.30 8.83 -8.75
N PRO A 120 -5.95 8.78 -8.69
CA PRO A 120 -5.25 8.25 -7.52
C PRO A 120 -5.72 8.90 -6.21
N GLY A 121 -6.15 8.08 -5.25
CA GLY A 121 -6.72 8.51 -3.97
C GLY A 121 -8.26 8.51 -3.89
N GLU A 122 -8.99 8.50 -5.02
CA GLU A 122 -10.46 8.49 -4.98
C GLU A 122 -11.03 7.20 -4.40
N ILE A 123 -10.42 6.04 -4.73
CA ILE A 123 -10.88 4.75 -4.21
C ILE A 123 -10.76 4.73 -2.68
N GLU A 124 -9.65 5.23 -2.15
CA GLU A 124 -9.39 5.34 -0.72
C GLU A 124 -10.34 6.33 -0.04
N GLN A 125 -10.60 7.50 -0.66
CA GLN A 125 -11.55 8.48 -0.14
C GLN A 125 -12.97 7.93 -0.05
N LEU A 126 -13.44 7.21 -1.08
CA LEU A 126 -14.76 6.57 -1.07
C LEU A 126 -14.83 5.49 0.01
N ALA A 127 -13.79 4.67 0.14
CA ALA A 127 -13.71 3.65 1.20
C ALA A 127 -13.68 4.27 2.60
N GLN A 128 -13.01 5.41 2.78
CA GLN A 128 -13.02 6.17 4.04
C GLN A 128 -14.42 6.68 4.37
N GLN A 129 -15.07 7.38 3.45
CA GLN A 129 -16.41 7.95 3.66
C GLN A 129 -17.45 6.88 4.01
N GLU A 130 -17.33 5.70 3.39
CA GLU A 130 -18.18 4.57 3.69
C GLU A 130 -17.89 4.02 5.09
N ARG A 131 -16.62 3.74 5.40
CA ARG A 131 -16.22 3.14 6.69
C ARG A 131 -16.39 4.07 7.88
N GLU A 132 -16.41 5.38 7.68
CA GLU A 132 -16.81 6.35 8.70
C GLU A 132 -18.28 6.19 9.12
N LYS A 133 -19.13 5.67 8.24
CA LYS A 133 -20.56 5.42 8.50
C LYS A 133 -20.83 4.00 8.93
N THR A 134 -20.23 3.02 8.25
CA THR A 134 -20.55 1.60 8.41
C THR A 134 -19.52 0.81 9.21
N GLY A 135 -18.42 1.45 9.60
CA GLY A 135 -17.32 0.82 10.32
C GLY A 135 -16.29 0.14 9.42
N ILE A 136 -15.19 -0.31 10.01
CA ILE A 136 -14.13 -1.03 9.29
C ILE A 136 -14.47 -2.53 9.26
N PRO A 137 -14.61 -3.16 8.08
CA PRO A 137 -14.88 -4.58 8.00
C PRO A 137 -13.60 -5.36 8.35
N LEU A 138 -13.64 -6.09 9.46
CA LEU A 138 -12.59 -7.00 9.90
C LEU A 138 -13.09 -8.44 9.80
N VAL A 139 -12.21 -9.39 9.45
CA VAL A 139 -12.58 -10.81 9.53
C VAL A 139 -12.50 -11.31 10.98
N GLN A 140 -13.25 -12.36 11.31
CA GLN A 140 -13.29 -12.88 12.68
C GLN A 140 -11.90 -13.19 13.25
N ALA A 141 -11.01 -13.77 12.44
CA ALA A 141 -9.63 -14.05 12.85
C ALA A 141 -8.83 -12.79 13.25
N GLU A 142 -9.06 -11.65 12.59
CA GLU A 142 -8.41 -10.38 12.94
C GLU A 142 -8.99 -9.82 14.25
N ILE A 143 -10.31 -9.97 14.47
CA ILE A 143 -10.97 -9.58 15.73
C ILE A 143 -10.45 -10.40 16.90
N ASP A 144 -10.32 -11.71 16.71
CA ASP A 144 -9.83 -12.63 17.74
C ASP A 144 -8.37 -12.32 18.11
N GLU A 145 -7.50 -12.11 17.11
CA GLU A 145 -6.10 -11.69 17.33
C GLU A 145 -6.02 -10.37 18.11
N LEU A 146 -6.81 -9.35 17.73
CA LEU A 146 -6.81 -8.05 18.42
C LEU A 146 -7.36 -8.13 19.85
N ASN A 147 -8.41 -8.92 20.09
CA ASN A 147 -8.97 -9.13 21.42
C ASN A 147 -8.05 -9.92 22.35
N GLU A 148 -7.22 -10.81 21.80
CA GLU A 148 -6.16 -11.49 22.53
C GLU A 148 -5.11 -10.49 23.02
N GLU A 149 -4.63 -9.60 22.14
CA GLU A 149 -3.69 -8.55 22.52
C GLU A 149 -4.29 -7.58 23.55
N ALA A 150 -5.56 -7.19 23.38
CA ALA A 150 -6.28 -6.35 24.35
C ALA A 150 -6.29 -6.98 25.75
N ARG A 151 -6.50 -8.30 25.84
CA ARG A 151 -6.50 -9.01 27.13
C ARG A 151 -5.14 -8.97 27.80
N LYS A 152 -4.04 -9.12 27.05
CA LYS A 152 -2.67 -9.08 27.58
C LYS A 152 -2.33 -7.74 28.22
N VAL A 153 -2.87 -6.65 27.70
CA VAL A 153 -2.62 -5.28 28.19
C VAL A 153 -3.73 -4.72 29.07
N GLY A 154 -4.78 -5.51 29.36
CA GLY A 154 -5.93 -5.08 30.17
C GLY A 154 -6.84 -4.06 29.48
N ALA A 155 -6.82 -3.98 28.15
CA ALA A 155 -7.73 -3.14 27.37
C ALA A 155 -9.08 -3.84 27.14
N SER A 156 -10.11 -3.04 26.86
CA SER A 156 -11.44 -3.59 26.50
C SER A 156 -11.40 -4.27 25.13
N PRO A 157 -12.15 -5.37 24.94
CA PRO A 157 -12.27 -6.01 23.64
C PRO A 157 -12.98 -5.08 22.64
N LEU A 158 -12.73 -5.31 21.36
CA LEU A 158 -13.43 -4.66 20.27
C LEU A 158 -14.93 -4.92 20.39
N SER A 159 -15.70 -3.84 20.36
CA SER A 159 -17.17 -3.90 20.32
C SER A 159 -17.61 -3.88 18.85
N PRO A 160 -18.50 -4.79 18.43
CA PRO A 160 -19.13 -4.66 17.11
C PRO A 160 -19.85 -3.31 17.02
N ILE A 161 -19.68 -2.61 15.90
CA ILE A 161 -20.57 -1.49 15.58
C ILE A 161 -21.94 -2.13 15.31
N ALA A 162 -22.95 -1.77 16.10
CA ALA A 162 -24.30 -2.23 15.87
C ALA A 162 -24.67 -1.89 14.41
N ALA A 163 -25.04 -2.89 13.63
CA ALA A 163 -25.53 -2.67 12.27
C ALA A 163 -26.70 -1.68 12.35
N ALA A 164 -26.55 -0.53 11.69
CA ALA A 164 -27.61 0.47 11.56
C ALA A 164 -28.79 -0.09 10.75
#